data_AF-A0A6V7KP85-F1
#
_entry.id   AF-A0A6V7KP85-F1
#
_cell.length_a   1.000
_cell.length_b   1.000
_cell.length_c   1.000
_cell.angle_alpha   90.00
_cell.angle_beta   90.00
_cell.angle_gamma   90.00
#
_symmetry.space_group_name_H-M   'P 1'
#
loop_
_entity.id
_entity.type
_entity.pdbx_description
1 polymer ?
#
loop_
_entity_poly.entity_id
_entity_poly.type
_entity_poly.pdbx_seq_one_letter_code
_entity_poly.pdbx_strand_id
1 'polypeptide(L)'
;RSPHFDLSTIPKIFLSPGLDLSQRDNFETVFPFTKTGLLTPDNSVVVQNVKQLQEKLSHYLDIVEVRIAEQVASKSQAFFTAMTSHDALMEQLTQTITVLKALRRNINEIDKTLVQDSLNILRLERSRCNRLLVHEKLKLMATVHQSQPMIQLLLSTPDYVAALDLISTTQEILHQELNGIQSFRHLSSQLTEMERLVDKMLSTEFERYATADLNRPLTAESTVLDGDKLISIIS
;
A
#
# COMPACT_ATOMS: atom_id res chain seq x y z
N ARG A 1 30.44 -22.10 56.68
CA ARG A 1 30.50 -23.08 57.80
C ARG A 1 29.07 -23.53 58.06
N SER A 2 28.60 -24.52 57.31
CA SER A 2 27.31 -25.19 57.54
C SER A 2 27.62 -26.51 58.26
N PRO A 3 26.92 -26.86 59.35
CA PRO A 3 27.03 -28.18 59.95
C PRO A 3 26.52 -29.17 58.90
N HIS A 4 27.38 -30.10 58.48
CA HIS A 4 26.93 -31.22 57.65
C HIS A 4 26.04 -32.12 58.52
N PHE A 5 24.73 -31.84 58.55
CA PHE A 5 23.74 -32.77 59.07
C PHE A 5 23.57 -33.88 58.03
N ASP A 6 24.39 -34.92 58.20
CA ASP A 6 24.46 -36.03 57.28
C ASP A 6 23.28 -36.99 57.51
N LEU A 7 22.52 -37.25 56.44
CA LEU A 7 21.40 -38.20 56.42
C LEU A 7 21.83 -39.62 56.79
N SER A 8 23.15 -39.89 56.79
CA SER A 8 23.76 -41.12 57.29
C SER A 8 23.46 -41.40 58.77
N THR A 9 23.13 -40.36 59.56
CA THR A 9 22.81 -40.47 60.99
C THR A 9 21.41 -41.03 61.24
N ILE A 10 20.52 -40.93 60.24
CA ILE A 10 19.16 -41.45 60.32
C ILE A 10 19.17 -42.90 59.82
N PRO A 11 18.70 -43.88 60.61
CA PRO A 11 18.54 -45.25 60.13
C PRO A 11 17.65 -45.29 58.88
N LYS A 12 18.10 -45.99 57.83
CA LYS A 12 17.40 -46.10 56.53
C LYS A 12 15.97 -46.65 56.62
N ILE A 13 15.65 -47.29 57.75
CA ILE A 13 14.31 -47.78 58.12
C ILE A 13 13.30 -46.62 58.19
N PHE A 14 13.72 -45.42 58.62
CA PHE A 14 12.84 -44.24 58.65
C PHE A 14 12.72 -43.51 57.30
N LEU A 15 13.58 -43.84 56.34
CA LEU A 15 13.60 -43.25 54.99
C LEU A 15 12.80 -44.08 53.98
N SER A 16 12.31 -45.27 54.37
CA SER A 16 11.46 -46.10 53.52
C SER A 16 9.99 -45.68 53.61
N PRO A 17 9.30 -45.41 52.48
CA PRO A 17 7.91 -44.96 52.46
C PRO A 17 6.87 -46.03 52.88
N GLY A 18 7.31 -47.27 53.14
CA GLY A 18 6.48 -48.40 53.57
C GLY A 18 6.91 -48.97 54.92
N LEU A 19 7.19 -48.11 55.90
CA LEU A 19 7.55 -48.55 57.25
C LEU A 19 6.36 -49.25 57.91
N ASP A 20 6.34 -50.57 57.88
CA ASP A 20 5.36 -51.39 58.60
C ASP A 20 5.91 -51.78 59.98
N LEU A 21 5.36 -51.16 61.02
CA LEU A 21 5.66 -51.45 62.42
C LEU A 21 5.01 -52.76 62.91
N SER A 22 4.18 -53.40 62.07
CA SER A 22 3.59 -54.71 62.36
C SER A 22 4.64 -55.84 62.23
N GLN A 23 5.73 -55.60 61.51
CA GLN A 23 6.85 -56.54 61.41
C GLN A 23 7.74 -56.44 62.65
N ARG A 24 7.91 -57.57 63.34
CA ARG A 24 8.66 -57.66 64.60
C ARG A 24 10.09 -57.13 64.48
N ASP A 25 10.77 -57.41 63.36
CA ASP A 25 12.14 -56.95 63.13
C ASP A 25 12.24 -55.42 62.95
N ASN A 26 11.22 -54.78 62.36
CA ASN A 26 11.15 -53.32 62.24
C ASN A 26 10.83 -52.65 63.59
N PHE A 27 9.96 -53.28 64.39
CA PHE A 27 9.64 -52.80 65.72
C PHE A 27 10.83 -52.92 66.68
N GLU A 28 11.54 -54.04 66.66
CA GLU A 28 12.72 -54.27 67.51
C GLU A 28 13.92 -53.40 67.12
N THR A 29 14.01 -52.96 65.87
CA THR A 29 15.06 -52.03 65.40
C THR A 29 14.75 -50.57 65.73
N VAL A 30 13.46 -50.19 65.77
CA VAL A 30 13.01 -48.84 66.21
C VAL A 30 12.99 -48.72 67.74
N PHE A 31 12.65 -49.80 68.44
CA PHE A 31 12.56 -49.86 69.90
C PHE A 31 13.52 -50.91 70.49
N PRO A 32 14.84 -50.69 70.46
CA PRO A 32 15.83 -51.68 70.91
C PRO A 32 15.70 -52.05 72.40
N PHE A 33 15.09 -51.19 73.22
CA PHE A 33 14.81 -51.47 74.63
C PHE A 33 13.77 -52.60 74.84
N THR A 34 12.99 -52.95 73.82
CA THR A 34 12.00 -54.04 73.88
C THR A 34 12.66 -55.43 73.82
N LYS A 35 13.88 -55.54 73.27
CA LYS A 35 14.71 -56.77 73.33
C LYS A 35 15.18 -57.11 74.73
N THR A 36 15.32 -56.11 75.61
CA THR A 36 15.87 -56.27 76.96
C THR A 36 14.84 -56.66 78.03
N GLY A 37 13.61 -57.01 77.62
CA GLY A 37 12.56 -57.49 78.52
C GLY A 37 11.83 -56.35 79.22
N LEU A 38 10.58 -56.11 78.81
CA LEU A 38 9.66 -55.12 79.38
C LEU A 38 9.07 -55.53 80.75
N LEU A 39 9.70 -56.48 81.46
CA LEU A 39 9.11 -57.21 82.60
C LEU A 39 9.98 -57.19 83.87
N THR A 40 10.80 -56.16 84.05
CA THR A 40 11.32 -55.84 85.39
C THR A 40 10.49 -54.71 86.01
N PRO A 41 10.12 -54.78 87.30
CA PRO A 41 9.13 -53.88 87.93
C PRO A 41 9.60 -52.42 88.12
N ASP A 42 10.73 -52.01 87.54
CA ASP A 42 11.23 -50.63 87.59
C ASP A 42 10.83 -49.85 86.32
N ASN A 43 9.60 -49.33 86.34
CA ASN A 43 9.04 -48.46 85.30
C ASN A 43 9.91 -47.21 84.99
N SER A 44 10.85 -46.82 85.84
CA SER A 44 11.63 -45.58 85.66
C SER A 44 12.66 -45.66 84.51
N VAL A 45 13.26 -46.83 84.29
CA VAL A 45 14.29 -47.05 83.26
C VAL A 45 13.67 -47.09 81.86
N VAL A 46 12.48 -47.70 81.74
CA VAL A 46 11.71 -47.73 80.48
C VAL A 46 11.28 -46.32 80.09
N VAL A 47 10.79 -45.52 81.04
CA VAL A 47 10.39 -44.12 80.79
C VAL A 47 11.58 -43.26 80.37
N GLN A 48 12.77 -43.46 80.94
CA GLN A 48 13.99 -42.76 80.50
C GLN A 48 14.42 -43.15 79.07
N ASN A 49 14.38 -44.44 78.74
CA ASN A 49 14.71 -44.92 77.39
C ASN A 49 13.72 -44.42 76.33
N VAL A 50 12.43 -44.33 76.67
CA VAL A 50 11.40 -43.74 75.79
C VAL A 50 11.63 -42.24 75.59
N LYS A 51 11.98 -41.49 76.65
CA LYS A 51 12.33 -40.06 76.53
C LYS A 51 13.58 -39.86 75.65
N GLN A 52 14.61 -40.67 75.83
CA GLN A 52 15.81 -40.61 74.98
C GLN A 52 15.52 -40.95 73.51
N LEU A 53 14.62 -41.89 73.25
CA LEU A 53 14.19 -42.19 71.88
C LEU A 53 13.38 -41.04 71.28
N GLN A 54 12.48 -40.43 72.05
CA GLN A 54 11.72 -39.25 71.63
C GLN A 54 12.64 -38.08 71.27
N GLU A 55 13.64 -37.79 72.12
CA GLU A 55 14.65 -36.76 71.84
C GLU A 55 15.45 -37.07 70.57
N LYS A 56 15.82 -38.34 70.33
CA LYS A 56 16.49 -38.76 69.10
C LYS A 56 15.60 -38.60 67.86
N LEU A 57 14.32 -38.95 67.95
CA LEU A 57 13.36 -38.78 66.85
C LEU A 57 13.11 -37.30 66.54
N SER A 58 12.97 -36.45 67.57
CA SER A 58 12.90 -34.99 67.40
C SER A 58 14.17 -34.46 66.73
N HIS A 59 15.35 -34.93 67.14
CA HIS A 59 16.60 -34.53 66.49
C HIS A 59 16.67 -34.94 65.02
N TYR A 60 16.18 -36.13 64.66
CA TYR A 60 16.09 -36.55 63.25
C TYR A 60 15.10 -35.71 62.45
N LEU A 61 13.98 -35.31 63.06
CA LEU A 61 13.00 -34.42 62.44
C LEU A 61 13.62 -33.06 62.14
N ASP A 62 14.32 -32.45 63.11
CA ASP A 62 15.01 -31.17 62.93
C ASP A 62 16.03 -31.23 61.77
N ILE A 63 16.78 -32.34 61.66
CA ILE A 63 17.72 -32.58 60.56
C ILE A 63 16.99 -32.59 59.21
N VAL A 64 15.87 -33.31 59.11
CA VAL A 64 15.10 -33.39 57.87
C VAL A 64 14.50 -32.03 57.50
N GLU A 65 13.97 -31.29 58.46
CA GLU A 65 13.42 -29.95 58.22
C GLU A 65 14.47 -28.98 57.68
N VAL A 66 15.66 -28.92 58.31
CA VAL A 66 16.77 -28.07 57.85
C VAL A 66 17.19 -28.46 56.44
N ARG A 67 17.28 -29.76 56.13
CA ARG A 67 17.70 -30.23 54.81
C ARG A 67 16.63 -29.98 53.74
N ILE A 68 15.35 -30.12 54.06
CA ILE A 68 14.26 -29.73 53.16
C ILE A 68 14.33 -28.22 52.89
N ALA A 69 14.50 -27.40 53.93
CA ALA A 69 14.62 -25.95 53.77
C ALA A 69 15.83 -25.57 52.89
N GLU A 70 16.99 -26.18 53.11
CA GLU A 70 18.19 -25.98 52.28
C GLU A 70 17.98 -26.43 50.84
N GLN A 71 17.35 -27.59 50.62
CA GLN A 71 17.11 -28.12 49.29
C GLN A 71 16.06 -27.30 48.53
N VAL A 72 15.01 -26.83 49.21
CA VAL A 72 14.03 -25.91 48.65
C VAL A 72 14.69 -24.58 48.33
N ALA A 73 15.50 -24.00 49.21
CA ALA A 73 16.22 -22.75 48.96
C ALA A 73 17.21 -22.87 47.79
N SER A 74 17.96 -23.97 47.73
CA SER A 74 18.92 -24.22 46.65
C SER A 74 18.22 -24.38 45.29
N LYS A 75 17.11 -25.13 45.23
CA LYS A 75 16.37 -25.33 43.98
C LYS A 75 15.53 -24.12 43.59
N SER A 76 15.01 -23.36 44.55
CA SER A 76 14.21 -22.16 44.27
C SER A 76 15.04 -21.04 43.66
N GLN A 77 16.33 -20.90 44.04
CA GLN A 77 17.20 -19.89 43.45
C GLN A 77 17.33 -20.03 41.93
N ALA A 78 17.53 -21.24 41.42
CA ALA A 78 17.61 -21.51 39.99
C ALA A 78 16.25 -21.25 39.31
N PHE A 79 15.15 -21.63 39.96
CA PHE A 79 13.79 -21.38 39.47
C PHE A 79 13.49 -19.88 39.33
N PHE A 80 13.78 -19.09 40.36
CA PHE A 80 13.58 -17.64 40.33
C PHE A 80 14.44 -16.96 39.28
N THR A 81 15.69 -17.41 39.10
CA THR A 81 16.57 -16.89 38.05
C THR A 81 15.99 -17.15 36.65
N ALA A 82 15.48 -18.37 36.42
CA ALA A 82 14.81 -18.71 35.16
C ALA A 82 13.54 -17.89 34.94
N MET A 83 12.75 -17.67 36.00
CA MET A 83 11.52 -16.88 35.96
C MET A 83 11.80 -15.41 35.64
N THR A 84 12.79 -14.78 36.27
CA THR A 84 13.21 -13.40 35.92
C THR A 84 13.68 -13.32 34.46
N SER A 85 14.40 -14.32 33.96
CA SER A 85 14.80 -14.35 32.55
C SER A 85 13.60 -14.48 31.60
N HIS A 86 12.59 -15.27 32.00
CA HIS A 86 11.36 -15.44 31.25
C HIS A 86 10.57 -14.14 31.17
N ASP A 87 10.41 -13.44 32.30
CA ASP A 87 9.71 -12.16 32.36
C ASP A 87 10.41 -11.11 31.51
N ALA A 88 11.75 -11.04 31.58
CA ALA A 88 12.54 -10.14 30.74
C ALA A 88 12.38 -10.43 29.23
N LEU A 89 12.37 -11.72 28.84
CA LEU A 89 12.13 -12.12 27.46
C LEU A 89 10.71 -11.76 27.00
N MET A 90 9.71 -11.96 27.86
CA MET A 90 8.32 -11.60 27.54
C MET A 90 8.17 -10.08 27.35
N GLU A 91 8.82 -9.27 28.17
CA GLU A 91 8.85 -7.82 27.99
C GLU A 91 9.48 -7.43 26.65
N GLN A 92 10.65 -7.98 26.33
CA GLN A 92 11.33 -7.74 25.04
C GLN A 92 10.48 -8.18 23.84
N LEU A 93 9.82 -9.33 23.94
CA LEU A 93 8.95 -9.85 22.88
C LEU A 93 7.75 -8.90 22.69
N THR A 94 7.15 -8.45 23.79
CA THR A 94 6.04 -7.50 23.74
C THR A 94 6.46 -6.20 23.07
N GLN A 95 7.63 -5.66 23.44
CA GLN A 95 8.17 -4.47 22.80
C GLN A 95 8.47 -4.69 21.31
N THR A 96 9.05 -5.83 20.95
CA THR A 96 9.30 -6.17 19.54
C THR A 96 8.01 -6.26 18.74
N ILE A 97 6.94 -6.83 19.30
CA ILE A 97 5.61 -6.84 18.68
C ILE A 97 5.08 -5.42 18.48
N THR A 98 5.25 -4.52 19.45
CA THR A 98 4.80 -3.12 19.30
C THR A 98 5.54 -2.40 18.18
N VAL A 99 6.86 -2.58 18.08
CA VAL A 99 7.70 -2.02 17.02
C VAL A 99 7.31 -2.62 15.67
N LEU A 100 7.10 -3.93 15.59
CA LEU A 100 6.67 -4.59 14.35
C LEU A 100 5.31 -4.07 13.89
N LYS A 101 4.35 -3.88 14.81
CA LYS A 101 3.04 -3.27 14.49
C LYS A 101 3.20 -1.83 14.00
N ALA A 102 4.08 -1.04 14.60
CA ALA A 102 4.37 0.33 14.14
C ALA A 102 5.00 0.34 12.75
N LEU A 103 6.00 -0.51 12.50
CA LEU A 103 6.65 -0.65 11.20
C LEU A 103 5.64 -1.06 10.12
N ARG A 104 4.78 -2.04 10.40
CA ARG A 104 3.77 -2.51 9.45
C ARG A 104 2.73 -1.41 9.14
N ARG A 105 2.37 -0.56 10.11
CA ARG A 105 1.54 0.63 9.85
C ARG A 105 2.27 1.64 8.96
N ASN A 106 3.53 1.97 9.27
CA ASN A 106 4.31 2.92 8.48
C ASN A 106 4.47 2.46 7.02
N ILE A 107 4.73 1.17 6.79
CA ILE A 107 4.79 0.61 5.42
C ILE A 107 3.45 0.77 4.70
N ASN A 108 2.33 0.52 5.38
CA ASN A 108 1.01 0.68 4.77
C ASN A 108 0.66 2.15 4.48
N GLU A 109 1.09 3.08 5.33
CA GLU A 109 0.97 4.51 5.08
C GLU A 109 1.83 4.96 3.89
N ILE A 110 3.07 4.46 3.79
CA ILE A 110 3.94 4.73 2.63
C ILE A 110 3.33 4.15 1.35
N ASP A 111 2.79 2.93 1.38
CA ASP A 111 2.14 2.32 0.21
C ASP A 111 0.95 3.17 -0.28
N LYS A 112 0.09 3.60 0.65
CA LYS A 112 -1.04 4.48 0.31
C LYS A 112 -0.59 5.83 -0.23
N THR A 113 0.27 6.53 0.51
CA THR A 113 0.64 7.92 0.18
C THR A 113 1.62 8.02 -0.98
N LEU A 114 2.60 7.11 -1.07
CA LEU A 114 3.62 7.21 -2.11
C LEU A 114 3.21 6.46 -3.37
N VAL A 115 2.70 5.23 -3.25
CA VAL A 115 2.41 4.40 -4.42
C VAL A 115 1.07 4.77 -5.05
N GLN A 116 -0.01 4.84 -4.26
CA GLN A 116 -1.32 5.17 -4.85
C GLN A 116 -1.40 6.60 -5.34
N ASP A 117 -0.88 7.57 -4.60
CA ASP A 117 -0.95 8.97 -5.03
C ASP A 117 -0.08 9.22 -6.26
N SER A 118 1.13 8.66 -6.32
CA SER A 118 1.97 8.80 -7.53
C SER A 118 1.33 8.17 -8.76
N LEU A 119 0.67 7.01 -8.59
CA LEU A 119 -0.06 6.36 -9.68
C LEU A 119 -1.31 7.15 -10.09
N ASN A 120 -1.99 7.78 -9.14
CA ASN A 120 -3.10 8.69 -9.42
C ASN A 120 -2.62 9.94 -10.16
N ILE A 121 -1.48 10.53 -9.78
CA ILE A 121 -0.88 11.67 -10.50
C ILE A 121 -0.58 11.28 -11.95
N LEU A 122 0.02 10.11 -12.18
CA LEU A 122 0.31 9.63 -13.53
C LEU A 122 -0.97 9.39 -14.36
N ARG A 123 -2.03 8.85 -13.74
CA ARG A 123 -3.35 8.70 -14.37
C ARG A 123 -3.98 10.06 -14.69
N LEU A 124 -3.87 11.03 -13.79
CA LEU A 124 -4.38 12.39 -13.98
C LEU A 124 -3.65 13.11 -15.10
N GLU A 125 -2.32 13.00 -15.18
CA GLU A 125 -1.53 13.56 -16.29
C GLU A 125 -1.92 12.93 -17.63
N ARG A 126 -2.08 11.60 -17.70
CA ARG A 126 -2.58 10.96 -18.93
C ARG A 126 -3.97 11.46 -19.31
N SER A 127 -4.87 11.58 -18.33
CA SER A 127 -6.21 12.14 -18.57
C SER A 127 -6.15 13.60 -19.03
N ARG A 128 -5.24 14.41 -18.48
CA ARG A 128 -4.98 15.79 -18.89
C ARG A 128 -4.50 15.86 -20.33
N CYS A 129 -3.49 15.06 -20.70
CA CYS A 129 -3.00 14.98 -22.08
C CYS A 129 -4.10 14.57 -23.06
N ASN A 130 -4.88 13.53 -22.73
CA ASN A 130 -5.98 13.09 -23.58
C ASN A 130 -7.05 14.19 -23.75
N ARG A 131 -7.42 14.89 -22.68
CA ARG A 131 -8.36 16.03 -22.75
C ARG A 131 -7.81 17.17 -23.60
N LEU A 132 -6.51 17.44 -23.52
CA LEU A 132 -5.86 18.48 -24.31
C LEU A 132 -5.89 18.13 -25.80
N LEU A 133 -5.56 16.89 -26.16
CA LEU A 133 -5.66 16.41 -27.54
C LEU A 133 -7.10 16.51 -28.07
N VAL A 134 -8.09 16.09 -27.27
CA VAL A 134 -9.50 16.22 -27.66
C VAL A 134 -9.90 17.69 -27.81
N HIS A 135 -9.43 18.58 -26.93
CA HIS A 135 -9.70 20.01 -27.01
C HIS A 135 -9.09 20.65 -28.26
N GLU A 136 -7.86 20.30 -28.62
CA GLU A 136 -7.21 20.75 -29.86
C GLU A 136 -8.00 20.31 -31.09
N LYS A 137 -8.43 19.04 -31.14
CA LYS A 137 -9.30 18.56 -32.22
C LYS A 137 -10.61 19.34 -32.26
N LEU A 138 -11.26 19.56 -31.12
CA LEU A 138 -12.51 20.33 -31.07
C LEU A 138 -12.32 21.78 -31.55
N LYS A 139 -11.18 22.40 -31.24
CA LYS A 139 -10.83 23.74 -31.73
C LYS A 139 -10.70 23.75 -33.25
N LEU A 140 -10.01 22.75 -33.83
CA LEU A 140 -9.94 22.59 -35.29
C LEU A 140 -11.33 22.41 -35.90
N MET A 141 -12.19 21.60 -35.28
CA MET A 141 -13.58 21.42 -35.72
C MET A 141 -14.35 22.76 -35.71
N ALA A 142 -14.15 23.59 -34.69
CA ALA A 142 -14.78 24.91 -34.60
C ALA A 142 -14.26 25.86 -35.68
N THR A 143 -12.95 25.87 -35.96
CA THR A 143 -12.36 26.67 -37.05
C THR A 143 -12.92 26.25 -38.41
N VAL A 144 -12.99 24.94 -38.68
CA VAL A 144 -13.58 24.40 -39.91
C VAL A 144 -15.06 24.77 -40.02
N HIS A 145 -15.83 24.68 -38.95
CA HIS A 145 -17.23 25.12 -38.95
C HIS A 145 -17.38 26.63 -39.24
N GLN A 146 -16.49 27.47 -38.71
CA GLN A 146 -16.51 28.92 -38.94
C GLN A 146 -16.03 29.31 -40.35
N SER A 147 -15.19 28.49 -40.98
CA SER A 147 -14.72 28.73 -42.35
C SER A 147 -15.87 28.75 -43.36
N GLN A 148 -16.88 27.88 -43.21
CA GLN A 148 -17.99 27.74 -44.15
C GLN A 148 -18.80 29.04 -44.38
N PRO A 149 -19.32 29.74 -43.34
CA PRO A 149 -19.98 31.03 -43.53
C PRO A 149 -19.00 32.13 -43.95
N MET A 150 -17.72 32.05 -43.56
CA MET A 150 -16.71 33.02 -43.99
C MET A 150 -16.45 32.95 -45.49
N ILE A 151 -16.39 31.74 -46.07
CA ILE A 151 -16.26 31.55 -47.52
C ILE A 151 -17.47 32.18 -48.22
N GLN A 152 -18.69 31.95 -47.74
CA GLN A 152 -19.90 32.56 -48.32
C GLN A 152 -19.86 34.10 -48.28
N LEU A 153 -19.30 34.69 -47.22
CA LEU A 153 -19.12 36.13 -47.11
C LEU A 153 -18.07 36.67 -48.09
N LEU A 154 -16.94 35.96 -48.26
CA LEU A 154 -15.88 36.34 -49.20
C LEU A 154 -16.38 36.32 -50.65
N LEU A 155 -17.18 35.30 -51.01
CA LEU A 155 -17.84 35.25 -52.32
C LEU A 155 -18.82 36.40 -52.56
N SER A 156 -19.37 36.99 -51.50
CA SER A 156 -20.24 38.17 -51.59
C SER A 156 -19.45 39.48 -51.75
N THR A 157 -18.15 39.48 -51.41
CA THR A 157 -17.27 40.66 -51.35
C THR A 157 -16.19 40.65 -52.46
N PRO A 158 -16.51 40.11 -53.64
CA PRO A 158 -15.60 39.66 -54.72
C PRO A 158 -14.16 39.23 -54.41
N ASP A 159 -13.85 38.80 -53.19
CA ASP A 159 -12.49 38.39 -52.80
C ASP A 159 -12.31 36.88 -53.02
N TYR A 160 -12.08 36.52 -54.29
CA TYR A 160 -12.03 35.12 -54.73
C TYR A 160 -10.73 34.42 -54.35
N VAL A 161 -9.60 35.15 -54.35
CA VAL A 161 -8.29 34.61 -53.97
C VAL A 161 -8.30 34.19 -52.51
N ALA A 162 -8.75 35.08 -51.61
CA ALA A 162 -8.86 34.74 -50.19
C ALA A 162 -9.87 33.60 -49.94
N ALA A 163 -10.94 33.51 -50.74
CA ALA A 163 -11.90 32.42 -50.65
C ALA A 163 -11.28 31.07 -51.04
N LEU A 164 -10.51 31.01 -52.13
CA LEU A 164 -9.83 29.79 -52.59
C LEU A 164 -8.75 29.33 -51.61
N ASP A 165 -7.95 30.26 -51.06
CA ASP A 165 -6.98 29.95 -50.01
C ASP A 165 -7.65 29.37 -48.76
N LEU A 166 -8.77 29.96 -48.35
CA LEU A 166 -9.51 29.50 -47.18
C LEU A 166 -10.20 28.15 -47.42
N ILE A 167 -10.64 27.87 -48.65
CA ILE A 167 -11.15 26.55 -49.06
C ILE A 167 -10.02 25.50 -49.01
N SER A 168 -8.86 25.81 -49.61
CA SER A 168 -7.71 24.90 -49.68
C SER A 168 -7.18 24.55 -48.30
N THR A 169 -6.96 25.55 -47.44
CA THR A 169 -6.52 25.35 -46.05
C THR A 169 -7.54 24.55 -45.23
N THR A 170 -8.83 24.79 -45.42
CA THR A 170 -9.89 24.02 -44.75
C THR A 170 -9.93 22.55 -45.22
N GLN A 171 -9.74 22.31 -46.52
CA GLN A 171 -9.63 20.95 -47.08
C GLN A 171 -8.41 20.23 -46.52
N GLU A 172 -7.26 20.91 -46.40
CA GLU A 172 -6.03 20.34 -45.83
C GLU A 172 -6.22 19.91 -44.37
N ILE A 173 -6.77 20.80 -43.53
CA ILE A 173 -7.07 20.51 -42.12
C ILE A 173 -8.03 19.31 -42.01
N LEU A 174 -9.03 19.23 -42.90
CA LEU A 174 -10.00 18.14 -42.90
C LEU A 174 -9.34 16.78 -43.19
N HIS A 175 -8.40 16.73 -44.14
CA HIS A 175 -7.74 15.49 -44.57
C HIS A 175 -6.61 15.04 -43.64
N GLN A 176 -5.84 15.97 -43.09
CA GLN A 176 -4.69 15.65 -42.23
C GLN A 176 -5.11 15.43 -40.77
N GLU A 177 -5.90 16.35 -40.22
CA GLU A 177 -6.15 16.42 -38.77
C GLU A 177 -7.50 15.82 -38.35
N LEU A 178 -8.51 15.84 -39.23
CA LEU A 178 -9.90 15.47 -38.92
C LEU A 178 -10.38 14.23 -39.70
N ASN A 179 -9.46 13.42 -40.22
CA ASN A 179 -9.78 12.23 -40.97
C ASN A 179 -10.58 11.22 -40.12
N GLY A 180 -11.67 10.69 -40.67
CA GLY A 180 -12.56 9.76 -39.98
C GLY A 180 -13.63 10.40 -39.09
N ILE A 181 -13.67 11.74 -38.96
CA ILE A 181 -14.76 12.42 -38.23
C ILE A 181 -16.04 12.42 -39.07
N GLN A 182 -17.05 11.67 -38.62
CA GLN A 182 -18.29 11.49 -39.36
C GLN A 182 -19.10 12.78 -39.54
N SER A 183 -18.99 13.72 -38.60
CA SER A 183 -19.69 15.01 -38.63
C SER A 183 -19.36 15.86 -39.86
N PHE A 184 -18.17 15.69 -40.45
CA PHE A 184 -17.73 16.47 -41.62
C PHE A 184 -17.69 15.68 -42.92
N ARG A 185 -18.34 14.51 -42.96
CA ARG A 185 -18.37 13.64 -44.17
C ARG A 185 -18.82 14.39 -45.44
N HIS A 186 -19.77 15.30 -45.30
CA HIS A 186 -20.31 16.05 -46.44
C HIS A 186 -19.56 17.36 -46.72
N LEU A 187 -18.75 17.84 -45.77
CA LEU A 187 -18.09 19.13 -45.88
C LEU A 187 -17.04 19.15 -46.98
N SER A 188 -16.29 18.05 -47.16
CA SER A 188 -15.32 17.94 -48.26
C SER A 188 -16.00 18.13 -49.62
N SER A 189 -17.15 17.48 -49.84
CA SER A 189 -17.91 17.63 -51.08
C SER A 189 -18.48 19.04 -51.23
N GLN A 190 -18.91 19.67 -50.14
CA GLN A 190 -19.41 21.05 -50.16
C GLN A 190 -18.30 22.04 -50.54
N LEU A 191 -17.08 21.88 -49.97
CA LEU A 191 -15.93 22.73 -50.29
C LEU A 191 -15.54 22.63 -51.77
N THR A 192 -15.55 21.42 -52.35
CA THR A 192 -15.30 21.24 -53.79
C THR A 192 -16.39 21.88 -54.67
N GLU A 193 -17.65 21.87 -54.23
CA GLU A 193 -18.72 22.58 -54.95
C GLU A 193 -18.57 24.11 -54.84
N MET A 194 -18.14 24.62 -53.68
CA MET A 194 -17.85 26.04 -53.49
C MET A 194 -16.69 26.52 -54.36
N GLU A 195 -15.64 25.70 -54.49
CA GLU A 195 -14.51 25.93 -55.39
C GLU A 195 -14.97 26.05 -56.85
N ARG A 196 -15.80 25.10 -57.33
CA ARG A 196 -16.41 25.18 -58.67
C ARG A 196 -17.30 26.41 -58.86
N LEU A 197 -17.96 26.85 -57.80
CA LEU A 197 -18.80 28.05 -57.85
C LEU A 197 -17.94 29.31 -57.97
N VAL A 198 -16.82 29.38 -57.26
CA VAL A 198 -15.83 30.46 -57.42
C VAL A 198 -15.30 30.50 -58.86
N ASP A 199 -14.93 29.35 -59.43
CA ASP A 199 -14.47 29.26 -60.83
C ASP A 199 -15.51 29.82 -61.81
N LYS A 200 -16.79 29.47 -61.60
CA LYS A 200 -17.89 29.95 -62.45
C LYS A 200 -18.12 31.45 -62.27
N MET A 201 -18.05 31.96 -61.05
CA MET A 201 -18.21 33.40 -60.77
C MET A 201 -17.06 34.21 -61.39
N LEU A 202 -15.81 33.77 -61.21
CA LEU A 202 -14.63 34.37 -61.84
C LEU A 202 -14.74 34.38 -63.36
N SER A 203 -15.13 33.25 -63.96
CA SER A 203 -15.31 33.14 -65.42
C SER A 203 -16.39 34.10 -65.93
N THR A 204 -17.54 34.16 -65.25
CA THR A 204 -18.66 35.04 -65.63
C THR A 204 -18.27 36.52 -65.49
N GLU A 205 -17.56 36.86 -64.42
CA GLU A 205 -17.10 38.22 -64.17
C GLU A 205 -16.05 38.64 -65.21
N PHE A 206 -15.11 37.75 -65.54
CA PHE A 206 -14.13 37.94 -66.62
C PHE A 206 -14.81 38.13 -67.97
N GLU A 207 -15.77 37.28 -68.34
CA GLU A 207 -16.55 37.41 -69.58
C GLU A 207 -17.29 38.76 -69.63
N ARG A 208 -17.88 39.18 -68.52
CA ARG A 208 -18.57 40.49 -68.42
C ARG A 208 -17.59 41.63 -68.64
N TYR A 209 -16.42 41.60 -68.00
CA TYR A 209 -15.39 42.62 -68.15
C TYR A 209 -14.80 42.65 -69.56
N ALA A 210 -14.43 41.49 -70.11
CA ALA A 210 -13.93 41.38 -71.48
C ALA A 210 -14.95 41.91 -72.50
N THR A 211 -16.23 41.57 -72.34
CA THR A 211 -17.30 42.05 -73.22
C THR A 211 -17.55 43.55 -73.06
N ALA A 212 -17.47 44.08 -71.84
CA ALA A 212 -17.61 45.52 -71.58
C ALA A 212 -16.45 46.34 -72.15
N ASP A 213 -15.21 45.82 -72.06
CA ASP A 213 -14.02 46.47 -72.59
C ASP A 213 -13.98 46.41 -74.13
N LEU A 214 -14.30 45.26 -74.72
CA LEU A 214 -14.35 45.08 -76.19
C LEU A 214 -15.48 45.90 -76.86
N ASN A 215 -16.59 46.14 -76.17
CA ASN A 215 -17.70 46.96 -76.69
C ASN A 215 -17.56 48.47 -76.38
N ARG A 216 -16.41 48.91 -75.88
CA ARG A 216 -16.16 50.31 -75.55
C ARG A 216 -16.04 51.18 -76.82
N PRO A 217 -16.69 52.37 -76.88
CA PRO A 217 -16.48 53.30 -77.97
C PRO A 217 -15.04 53.83 -77.98
N LEU A 218 -14.37 53.74 -79.14
CA LEU A 218 -12.95 54.08 -79.39
C LEU A 218 -12.57 55.55 -79.12
N THR A 219 -13.50 56.38 -78.68
CA THR A 219 -13.34 57.83 -78.43
C THR A 219 -12.99 58.18 -76.99
N ALA A 220 -13.06 57.26 -76.02
CA ALA A 220 -12.69 57.52 -74.63
C ALA A 220 -11.25 57.06 -74.35
N GLU A 221 -10.46 57.92 -73.70
CA GLU A 221 -9.03 57.72 -73.38
C GLU A 221 -8.67 56.31 -72.90
N SER A 222 -7.51 55.81 -73.34
CA SER A 222 -6.98 54.45 -73.14
C SER A 222 -6.67 54.08 -71.67
N THR A 223 -7.66 54.16 -70.79
CA THR A 223 -7.60 53.65 -69.42
C THR A 223 -8.59 52.49 -69.31
N VAL A 224 -8.10 51.28 -69.01
CA VAL A 224 -8.94 50.10 -68.74
C VAL A 224 -9.98 50.46 -67.66
N LEU A 225 -11.25 50.16 -67.91
CA LEU A 225 -12.32 50.36 -66.91
C LEU A 225 -12.08 49.38 -65.74
N ASP A 226 -12.02 49.90 -64.51
CA ASP A 226 -11.81 49.12 -63.27
C ASP A 226 -10.58 48.18 -63.32
N GLY A 227 -9.40 48.69 -63.70
CA GLY A 227 -8.15 47.92 -63.73
C GLY A 227 -7.85 47.15 -62.43
N ASP A 228 -8.21 47.72 -61.27
CA ASP A 228 -8.03 47.08 -59.96
C ASP A 228 -8.88 45.80 -59.79
N LYS A 229 -10.08 45.74 -60.38
CA LYS A 229 -10.92 44.53 -60.37
C LYS A 229 -10.42 43.49 -61.35
N LEU A 230 -9.88 43.90 -62.49
CA LEU A 230 -9.23 43.00 -63.45
C LEU A 230 -7.96 42.38 -62.85
N ILE A 231 -7.16 43.16 -62.13
CA ILE A 231 -6.00 42.65 -61.38
C ILE A 231 -6.45 41.66 -60.29
N SER A 232 -7.56 41.91 -59.60
CA SER A 232 -8.13 40.98 -58.62
C SER A 232 -8.72 39.69 -59.20
N ILE A 233 -9.02 39.64 -60.50
CA ILE A 233 -9.53 38.44 -61.20
C ILE A 233 -8.36 37.61 -61.79
N ILE A 234 -7.24 38.26 -62.10
CA ILE A 234 -6.08 37.66 -62.76
C ILE A 234 -4.97 37.26 -61.78
N SER A 235 -4.82 37.99 -60.66
CA SER A 235 -3.87 37.68 -59.58
C SER A 235 -4.37 36.54 -58.69
#